data_AF-A0A7W1NJG5-F1
#
_entry.id   AF-A0A7W1NJG5-F1
#
_cell.length_a   1.000
_cell.length_b   1.000
_cell.length_c   1.000
_cell.angle_alpha   90.00
_cell.angle_beta   90.00
_cell.angle_gamma   90.00
#
_symmetry.space_group_name_H-M   'P 1'
#
loop_
_entity.id
_entity.type
_entity.pdbx_description
1 polymer ?
#
loop_
_entity_poly.entity_id
_entity_poly.type
_entity_poly.pdbx_seq_one_letter_code
_entity_poly.pdbx_strand_id
1 'polypeptide(L)'
;MIIPVEVKTGKIPRQPYQTHIMQLVTYCHLVEENYHVRRTYGIIRYPQQEFTIQYTDALEQELSRLVGEMRVKRGWDEIHRNHNQRAKCAACGFHEICSERLDLESQARLDL
;
A
#
# COMPACT_ATOMS: atom_id res chain seq x y z
N MET A 1 -24.47 -1.22 -12.18
CA MET A 1 -23.03 -1.51 -12.43
C MET A 1 -22.23 -0.83 -11.32
N ILE A 2 -21.34 -1.54 -10.64
CA ILE A 2 -20.47 -0.98 -9.60
C ILE A 2 -19.03 -1.03 -10.14
N ILE A 3 -18.32 0.10 -10.13
CA ILE A 3 -16.91 0.18 -10.52
C ILE A 3 -16.16 0.82 -9.33
N PRO A 4 -15.20 0.11 -8.71
CA PRO A 4 -14.34 0.69 -7.69
C PRO A 4 -13.53 1.87 -8.23
N VAL A 5 -13.52 2.98 -7.49
CA VAL A 5 -12.70 4.17 -7.81
C VAL A 5 -11.91 4.58 -6.57
N GLU A 6 -10.59 4.51 -6.66
CA GLU A 6 -9.68 4.98 -5.62
C GLU A 6 -9.22 6.41 -5.93
N VAL A 7 -9.60 7.38 -5.10
CA VAL A 7 -9.35 8.81 -5.36
C VAL A 7 -8.13 9.29 -4.59
N LYS A 8 -7.21 9.95 -5.29
CA LYS A 8 -5.98 10.53 -4.73
C LYS A 8 -5.90 12.02 -5.04
N THR A 9 -5.44 12.79 -4.05
CA THR A 9 -5.28 14.26 -4.15
C THR A 9 -3.82 14.71 -4.13
N GLY A 10 -2.89 13.81 -3.79
CA GLY A 10 -1.45 14.10 -3.72
C GLY A 10 -0.74 14.08 -5.09
N LYS A 11 0.59 14.02 -5.05
CA LYS A 11 1.46 13.99 -6.24
C LYS A 11 1.00 12.98 -7.28
N ILE A 12 0.82 13.44 -8.52
CA ILE A 12 0.48 12.59 -9.66
C ILE A 12 1.76 11.91 -10.18
N PRO A 13 1.81 10.57 -10.22
CA PRO A 13 2.93 9.84 -10.78
C PRO A 13 2.71 9.51 -12.27
N ARG A 14 3.79 9.28 -13.02
CA ARG A 14 3.70 8.83 -14.43
C ARG A 14 3.04 7.46 -14.60
N GLN A 15 3.10 6.63 -13.55
CA GLN A 15 2.46 5.31 -13.44
C GLN A 15 1.93 5.18 -12.01
N PRO A 16 0.80 4.49 -11.79
CA PRO A 16 0.18 4.41 -10.47
C PRO A 16 1.10 3.67 -9.48
N TYR A 17 1.23 4.21 -8.26
CA TYR A 17 2.02 3.57 -7.22
C TYR A 17 1.42 2.20 -6.83
N GLN A 18 2.27 1.20 -6.58
CA GLN A 18 1.84 -0.15 -6.17
C GLN A 18 0.92 -0.12 -4.94
N THR A 19 1.17 0.79 -3.99
CA THR A 19 0.30 0.98 -2.81
C THR A 19 -1.11 1.42 -3.19
N HIS A 20 -1.25 2.29 -4.19
CA HIS A 20 -2.56 2.76 -4.69
C HIS A 20 -3.26 1.67 -5.51
N ILE A 21 -2.50 0.83 -6.22
CA ILE A 21 -3.02 -0.37 -6.88
C ILE A 21 -3.59 -1.33 -5.83
N MET A 22 -2.85 -1.66 -4.76
CA MET A 22 -3.35 -2.56 -3.71
C MET A 22 -4.58 -2.02 -2.98
N GLN A 23 -4.67 -0.69 -2.78
CA GLN A 23 -5.88 -0.05 -2.23
C GLN A 23 -7.09 -0.24 -3.15
N LEU A 24 -6.94 0.01 -4.46
CA LEU A 24 -8.01 -0.24 -5.43
C LEU A 24 -8.41 -1.72 -5.52
N VAL A 25 -7.41 -2.62 -5.56
CA VAL A 25 -7.61 -4.08 -5.62
C VAL A 25 -8.37 -4.58 -4.38
N THR A 26 -8.15 -3.97 -3.21
CA THR A 26 -8.94 -4.23 -2.00
C THR A 26 -10.43 -3.92 -2.22
N TYR A 27 -10.77 -2.80 -2.87
CA TYR A 27 -12.16 -2.49 -3.21
C TYR A 27 -12.75 -3.40 -4.28
N CYS A 28 -11.96 -3.88 -5.25
CA CYS A 28 -12.40 -4.89 -6.21
C CYS A 28 -12.81 -6.18 -5.50
N HIS A 29 -11.95 -6.70 -4.62
CA HIS A 29 -12.21 -7.88 -3.81
C HIS A 29 -13.44 -7.69 -2.89
N LEU A 30 -13.54 -6.55 -2.18
CA LEU A 30 -14.70 -6.25 -1.34
C LEU A 30 -16.01 -6.17 -2.13
N VAL A 31 -16.00 -5.64 -3.36
CA VAL A 31 -17.20 -5.61 -4.22
C VAL A 31 -17.59 -7.01 -4.69
N GLU A 32 -16.62 -7.88 -4.95
CA GLU A 32 -16.88 -9.28 -5.31
C GLU A 32 -17.48 -10.06 -4.13
N GLU A 33 -16.88 -9.95 -2.94
CA GLU A 33 -17.36 -10.63 -1.72
C GLU A 33 -18.78 -10.19 -1.31
N ASN A 34 -19.08 -8.89 -1.36
CA ASN A 34 -20.35 -8.34 -0.85
C ASN A 34 -21.48 -8.30 -1.88
N TYR A 35 -21.19 -8.38 -3.18
CA TYR A 35 -22.20 -8.30 -4.25
C TYR A 35 -22.16 -9.47 -5.23
N HIS A 36 -21.27 -10.45 -5.03
CA HIS A 36 -21.08 -11.65 -5.86
C HIS A 36 -20.88 -11.36 -7.36
N VAL A 37 -20.23 -10.23 -7.67
CA VAL A 37 -19.88 -9.85 -9.05
C VAL A 37 -18.43 -9.40 -9.14
N ARG A 38 -17.57 -10.29 -9.63
CA ARG A 38 -16.19 -10.01 -10.00
C ARG A 38 -16.11 -8.84 -10.97
N ARG A 39 -15.24 -7.89 -10.69
CA ARG A 39 -14.97 -6.74 -11.58
C ARG A 39 -13.70 -7.01 -12.35
N THR A 40 -13.70 -6.83 -13.66
CA THR A 40 -12.49 -7.00 -14.47
C THR A 40 -11.50 -5.85 -14.31
N TYR A 41 -11.93 -4.70 -13.78
CA TYR A 41 -11.08 -3.55 -13.50
C TYR A 41 -11.64 -2.63 -12.41
N GLY A 42 -10.79 -1.73 -11.93
CA GLY A 42 -11.16 -0.52 -11.19
C GLY A 42 -10.39 0.70 -11.73
N ILE A 43 -10.63 1.89 -11.16
CA ILE A 43 -10.01 3.15 -11.59
C ILE A 43 -9.25 3.79 -10.43
N ILE A 44 -8.01 4.24 -10.65
CA ILE A 44 -7.33 5.17 -9.75
C ILE A 44 -7.43 6.57 -10.34
N ARG A 45 -8.04 7.50 -9.61
CA ARG A 45 -8.27 8.89 -10.03
C ARG A 45 -7.36 9.86 -9.27
N TYR A 46 -6.43 10.48 -9.99
CA TYR A 46 -5.66 11.65 -9.54
C TYR A 46 -6.28 12.94 -10.12
N PRO A 47 -5.92 14.15 -9.64
CA PRO A 47 -6.63 15.38 -10.02
C PRO A 47 -6.59 15.75 -11.52
N GLN A 48 -5.59 15.27 -12.27
CA GLN A 48 -5.48 15.47 -13.73
C GLN A 48 -5.15 14.18 -14.50
N GLN A 49 -5.23 13.01 -13.87
CA GLN A 49 -4.90 11.74 -14.53
C GLN A 49 -5.66 10.57 -13.93
N GLU A 50 -6.16 9.67 -14.77
CA GLU A 50 -6.78 8.42 -14.36
C GLU A 50 -5.99 7.22 -14.88
N PHE A 51 -6.04 6.11 -14.13
CA PHE A 51 -5.48 4.83 -14.55
C PHE A 51 -6.51 3.72 -14.33
N THR A 52 -6.92 3.06 -15.41
CA THR A 52 -7.72 1.83 -15.35
C THR A 52 -6.79 0.66 -15.04
N ILE A 53 -7.04 -0.02 -13.93
CA ILE A 53 -6.26 -1.18 -13.49
C ILE A 53 -7.10 -2.43 -13.66
N GLN A 54 -6.63 -3.39 -14.47
CA GLN A 54 -7.26 -4.71 -14.57
C GLN A 54 -7.13 -5.43 -13.22
N TYR A 55 -8.23 -5.97 -12.70
CA TYR A 55 -8.22 -6.82 -11.51
C TYR A 55 -7.93 -8.26 -11.94
N THR A 56 -6.65 -8.61 -11.94
CA THR A 56 -6.17 -9.93 -12.33
C THR A 56 -6.02 -10.83 -11.10
N ASP A 57 -6.10 -12.14 -11.31
CA ASP A 57 -5.92 -13.14 -10.26
C ASP A 57 -4.55 -13.00 -9.56
N ALA A 58 -3.52 -12.54 -10.27
CA ALA A 58 -2.21 -12.24 -9.70
C ALA A 58 -2.24 -11.07 -8.69
N LEU A 59 -3.05 -10.04 -8.93
CA LEU A 59 -3.24 -8.93 -7.99
C LEU A 59 -4.09 -9.35 -6.78
N GLU A 60 -5.06 -10.23 -6.98
CA GLU A 60 -5.85 -10.82 -5.88
C GLU A 60 -5.00 -11.73 -4.99
N GLN A 61 -4.14 -12.56 -5.58
CA GLN A 61 -3.17 -13.38 -4.85
C GLN A 61 -2.18 -12.52 -4.06
N GLU A 62 -1.67 -11.43 -4.65
CA GLU A 62 -0.80 -10.47 -3.98
C GLU A 62 -1.51 -9.75 -2.81
N LEU A 63 -2.76 -9.32 -3.00
CA LEU A 63 -3.59 -8.78 -1.91
C LEU A 63 -3.75 -9.81 -0.78
N SER A 64 -4.09 -11.05 -1.13
CA SER A 64 -4.31 -12.15 -0.18
C SER A 64 -3.04 -12.46 0.62
N ARG A 65 -1.88 -12.47 -0.05
CA ARG A 65 -0.56 -12.63 0.58
C ARG A 65 -0.27 -11.48 1.56
N LEU A 66 -0.44 -10.23 1.14
CA LEU A 66 -0.20 -9.05 1.97
C LEU A 66 -1.11 -9.02 3.20
N VAL A 67 -2.40 -9.31 3.05
CA VAL A 67 -3.35 -9.40 4.17
C VAL A 67 -3.02 -10.58 5.09
N GLY A 68 -2.59 -11.71 4.53
CA GLY A 68 -2.08 -12.86 5.30
C GLY A 68 -0.88 -12.49 6.18
N GLU A 69 0.13 -11.82 5.60
CA GLU A 69 1.31 -11.34 6.33
C GLU A 69 0.96 -10.36 7.45
N MET A 70 0.01 -9.44 7.21
CA MET A 70 -0.50 -8.53 8.25
C MET A 70 -1.18 -9.30 9.39
N ARG A 71 -1.99 -10.32 9.08
CA ARG A 71 -2.68 -11.14 10.08
C ARG A 71 -1.70 -11.96 10.93
N VAL A 72 -0.66 -12.53 10.32
CA VAL A 72 0.40 -13.27 11.04
C VAL A 72 1.19 -12.33 11.96
N LYS A 73 1.68 -11.20 11.43
CA LYS A 73 2.50 -10.25 12.19
C LYS A 73 1.74 -9.52 13.30
N ARG A 74 0.41 -9.45 13.22
CA ARG A 74 -0.44 -8.89 14.30
C ARG A 74 -0.29 -9.64 15.64
N GLY A 75 0.14 -10.90 15.62
CA GLY A 75 0.41 -11.70 16.82
C GLY A 75 1.87 -11.68 17.28
N TRP A 76 2.73 -10.82 16.73
CA TRP A 76 4.14 -10.69 17.13
C TRP A 76 4.30 -9.56 18.14
N ASP A 77 5.18 -9.76 19.12
CA ASP A 77 5.52 -8.74 20.13
C ASP A 77 6.31 -7.56 19.53
N GLU A 78 7.05 -7.80 18.43
CA GLU A 78 7.86 -6.79 17.73
C GLU A 78 7.72 -6.93 16.20
N ILE A 79 7.72 -5.80 15.48
CA ILE A 79 7.64 -5.74 14.01
C ILE A 79 8.68 -4.74 13.49
N HIS A 80 9.67 -5.23 12.74
CA HIS A 80 10.74 -4.43 12.18
C HIS A 80 10.35 -3.66 10.90
N ARG A 81 11.03 -2.53 10.67
CA ARG A 81 10.96 -1.66 9.49
C ARG A 81 11.31 -2.42 8.22
N ASN A 82 10.36 -2.47 7.28
CA ASN A 82 10.48 -3.25 6.03
C ASN A 82 11.15 -2.54 4.84
N HIS A 83 11.87 -1.43 5.04
CA HIS A 83 12.41 -0.63 3.95
C HIS A 83 13.72 0.10 4.29
N ASN A 84 14.49 0.48 3.27
CA ASN A 84 15.68 1.34 3.40
C ASN A 84 15.48 2.73 2.74
N GLN A 85 14.39 3.44 3.07
CA GLN A 85 14.03 4.73 2.48
C GLN A 85 13.91 5.82 3.55
N ARG A 86 14.96 6.65 3.71
CA ARG A 86 14.99 7.81 4.64
C ARG A 86 13.74 8.69 4.53
N ALA A 87 13.27 8.99 3.31
CA ALA A 87 12.07 9.81 3.08
C ALA A 87 10.76 9.19 3.64
N LYS A 88 10.64 7.86 3.69
CA LYS A 88 9.50 7.19 4.34
C LYS A 88 9.59 7.27 5.86
N CYS A 89 10.78 7.12 6.44
CA CYS A 89 10.98 7.35 7.88
C CYS A 89 10.64 8.79 8.26
N ALA A 90 11.12 9.78 7.51
CA ALA A 90 10.88 11.20 7.80
C ALA A 90 9.40 11.63 7.74
N ALA A 91 8.56 10.92 6.99
CA ALA A 91 7.11 11.16 6.91
C ALA A 91 6.28 10.16 7.75
N CYS A 92 6.91 9.33 8.57
CA CYS A 92 6.23 8.30 9.36
C CYS A 92 5.65 8.89 10.65
N GLY A 93 4.37 8.65 10.95
CA GLY A 93 3.74 9.07 12.20
C GLY A 93 4.35 8.45 13.48
N PHE A 94 5.19 7.42 13.34
CA PHE A 94 5.91 6.77 14.43
C PHE A 94 7.39 7.18 14.51
N HIS A 95 7.83 8.22 13.80
CA HIS A 95 9.25 8.60 13.66
C HIS A 95 10.00 8.68 15.00
N GLU A 96 9.47 9.47 15.94
CA GLU A 96 10.11 9.76 17.24
C GLU A 96 10.35 8.52 18.10
N ILE A 97 9.44 7.53 18.03
CA ILE A 97 9.49 6.31 18.87
C ILE A 97 10.10 5.11 18.15
N CYS A 98 10.38 5.21 16.85
CA CYS A 98 10.97 4.13 16.08
C CYS A 98 12.49 4.06 16.33
N SER A 99 12.93 3.03 17.07
CA SER A 99 14.34 2.67 17.26
C SER A 99 15.06 2.42 15.93
N GLU A 100 14.33 1.93 14.93
CA GLU A 100 14.83 1.67 13.58
C GLU A 100 14.55 2.82 12.60
N ARG A 101 14.45 4.08 13.03
CA ARG A 101 14.32 5.19 12.06
C ARG A 101 15.60 5.39 11.24
N LEU A 102 15.43 5.88 10.01
CA LEU A 102 16.51 6.24 9.10
C LEU A 102 16.63 7.76 9.05
N ASP A 103 17.52 8.32 9.87
CA ASP A 103 17.89 9.74 9.88
C ASP A 103 19.42 9.85 9.66
N LEU A 104 20.02 11.03 9.87
CA LEU A 104 21.46 11.22 9.71
C LEU A 104 22.28 10.74 10.93
N GLU A 105 21.70 10.76 12.12
CA GLU A 105 22.34 10.42 13.39
C GLU A 105 22.35 8.90 13.63
N SER A 106 21.27 8.21 13.27
CA SER A 106 21.13 6.76 13.39
C SER A 106 22.09 5.99 12.47
N GLN A 107 22.52 6.62 11.37
CA GLN A 107 23.52 6.05 10.47
C GLN A 107 24.95 6.17 11.06
N ALA A 108 25.30 7.35 11.60
CA ALA A 108 26.59 7.57 12.27
C ALA A 108 26.79 6.70 13.53
N ARG A 109 25.70 6.17 14.11
CA ARG A 109 25.72 5.26 15.27
C ARG A 109 25.86 3.77 14.91
N LEU A 110 25.81 3.43 13.62
CA LEU A 110 26.01 2.07 13.10
C LEU A 110 27.38 1.88 12.42
N ASP A 111 28.07 2.98 12.11
CA ASP A 111 29.40 3.01 11.50
C ASP A 111 30.55 3.11 12.56
N LEU A 112 30.24 2.79 13.83
CA LEU A 112 31.13 2.78 15.01
C LEU A 112 31.04 1.44 15.77
#